data_AF-A0A4Y2CBD8-F1
#
_entry.id   AF-A0A4Y2CBD8-F1
#
_cell.length_a   1.000
_cell.length_b   1.000
_cell.length_c   1.000
_cell.angle_alpha   90.00
_cell.angle_beta   90.00
_cell.angle_gamma   90.00
#
_symmetry.space_group_name_H-M   'P 1'
#
loop_
_entity.id
_entity.type
_entity.pdbx_description
1 polymer ?
#
loop_
_entity_poly.entity_id
_entity_poly.type
_entity_poly.pdbx_seq_one_letter_code
_entity_poly.pdbx_strand_id
1 'polypeptide(L)'
;MLADERRHIRELDVRSIIKARGSSSTVQRRLFVVPKLNFKANQYIDMIDWFKCDVTEPPLTDRNQENQSLPPLHRISKDTMKVVAFHCQPNE
;
A
#
# COMPACT_ATOMS: atom_id res chain seq x y z
N MET A 1 -7.61 -2.03 -13.68
CA MET A 1 -6.39 -2.85 -13.66
C MET A 1 -6.70 -4.32 -13.97
N LEU A 2 -6.85 -5.24 -13.00
CA LEU A 2 -7.25 -6.64 -13.30
C LEU A 2 -8.74 -6.80 -13.66
N ALA A 3 -9.61 -6.00 -13.05
CA ALA A 3 -11.04 -5.94 -13.34
C ALA A 3 -11.39 -4.82 -14.33
N ASP A 4 -10.41 -4.33 -15.10
CA ASP A 4 -10.67 -3.33 -16.14
C ASP A 4 -11.48 -3.93 -17.29
N GLU A 5 -12.40 -3.19 -17.90
CA GLU A 5 -13.14 -3.67 -19.07
C GLU A 5 -12.24 -3.83 -20.31
N ARG A 6 -11.17 -3.04 -20.41
CA ARG A 6 -10.25 -3.07 -21.54
C ARG A 6 -9.30 -4.26 -21.44
N ARG A 7 -9.46 -5.21 -22.36
CA ARG A 7 -8.67 -6.45 -22.41
C ARG A 7 -7.16 -6.24 -22.38
N HIS A 8 -6.64 -5.28 -23.14
CA HIS A 8 -5.20 -5.04 -23.23
C HIS A 8 -4.61 -4.55 -21.89
N ILE A 9 -5.39 -3.80 -21.08
CA ILE A 9 -4.97 -3.35 -19.74
C ILE A 9 -4.88 -4.55 -18.80
N ARG A 10 -5.93 -5.38 -18.75
CA ARG A 10 -5.93 -6.59 -17.93
C ARG A 10 -4.76 -7.51 -18.27
N GLU A 11 -4.50 -7.70 -19.56
CA GLU A 11 -3.43 -8.59 -20.02
C GLU A 11 -2.04 -8.07 -19.64
N LEU A 12 -1.82 -6.76 -19.74
CA LEU A 12 -0.58 -6.11 -19.28
C LEU A 12 -0.39 -6.28 -17.77
N ASP A 13 -1.46 -6.15 -16.98
CA ASP A 13 -1.39 -6.30 -15.53
C ASP A 13 -1.07 -7.75 -15.12
N VAL A 14 -1.74 -8.73 -15.73
CA VAL A 14 -1.46 -10.15 -15.49
C VAL A 14 0.00 -10.47 -15.81
N ARG A 15 0.51 -10.01 -16.96
CA ARG A 15 1.91 -10.20 -17.34
C ARG A 15 2.87 -9.56 -16.34
N SER A 16 2.56 -8.34 -15.89
CA SER A 16 3.38 -7.63 -14.90
C SER A 16 3.44 -8.36 -13.56
N ILE A 17 2.32 -8.91 -13.08
CA ILE A 17 2.25 -9.70 -11.85
C ILE A 17 3.05 -10.99 -11.97
N ILE A 18 2.89 -11.73 -13.07
CA ILE A 18 3.65 -12.98 -13.30
C ILE A 18 5.15 -12.69 -13.33
N LYS A 19 5.56 -11.63 -14.03
CA LYS A 19 6.97 -11.20 -14.10
C LYS A 19 7.52 -10.85 -12.72
N ALA A 20 6.77 -10.08 -11.92
CA ALA A 20 7.17 -9.70 -10.57
C ALA A 20 7.23 -10.89 -9.59
N ARG A 21 6.35 -11.90 -9.78
CA ARG A 21 6.38 -13.14 -8.99
C ARG A 21 7.57 -14.03 -9.34
N GLY A 22 7.97 -14.06 -10.61
CA GLY A 22 9.10 -14.84 -11.11
C GLY A 22 10.47 -14.19 -10.86
N SER A 23 10.53 -12.87 -10.64
CA SER A 23 11.75 -12.23 -10.17
C SER A 23 12.00 -12.61 -8.71
N SER A 24 13.07 -13.37 -8.45
CA SER A 24 13.57 -13.56 -7.08
C SER A 24 14.10 -12.22 -6.58
N SER A 25 13.27 -11.45 -5.88
CA SER A 25 13.79 -10.25 -5.22
C SER A 25 14.68 -10.69 -4.08
N THR A 26 15.93 -10.27 -4.08
CA THR A 26 16.83 -10.28 -2.90
C THR A 26 16.22 -9.49 -1.73
N VAL A 27 15.22 -8.64 -2.04
CA VAL A 27 14.41 -7.95 -1.05
C VAL A 27 13.55 -8.97 -0.30
N GLN A 28 13.80 -9.08 1.01
CA GLN A 28 13.02 -9.90 1.91
C GLN A 28 11.54 -9.52 1.77
N ARG A 29 10.72 -10.45 1.26
CA ARG A 29 9.29 -10.22 1.09
C ARG A 29 8.69 -10.03 2.48
N ARG A 30 8.28 -8.80 2.80
CA ARG A 30 7.64 -8.50 4.08
C ARG A 30 6.35 -9.32 4.18
N LEU A 31 6.27 -10.16 5.20
CA LEU A 31 5.07 -10.91 5.48
C LEU A 31 4.08 -9.97 6.15
N PHE A 32 2.92 -9.76 5.55
CA PHE A 32 1.85 -9.03 6.22
C PHE A 32 1.29 -9.93 7.32
N VAL A 33 1.61 -9.62 8.56
CA VAL A 33 1.05 -10.28 9.73
C VAL A 33 -0.16 -9.48 10.18
N VAL A 34 -1.34 -10.11 10.14
CA VAL A 34 -2.56 -9.47 10.62
C VAL A 34 -2.47 -9.35 12.15
N PRO A 35 -2.63 -8.15 12.74
CA PRO A 35 -2.61 -7.99 14.17
C PRO A 35 -3.81 -8.70 14.82
N LYS A 36 -3.64 -9.09 16.08
CA LYS A 36 -4.73 -9.70 16.85
C LYS A 36 -5.85 -8.68 17.06
N LEU A 37 -7.01 -8.94 16.47
CA LEU A 37 -8.17 -8.06 16.59
C LEU A 37 -8.96 -8.33 17.88
N ASN A 38 -9.34 -7.27 18.57
CA ASN A 38 -10.24 -7.31 19.70
C ASN A 38 -11.69 -7.05 19.23
N PHE A 39 -12.44 -8.13 18.98
CA PHE A 39 -13.85 -8.03 18.59
C PHE A 39 -14.78 -7.59 19.73
N LYS A 40 -14.31 -7.55 20.97
CA LYS A 40 -15.06 -7.03 22.12
C LYS A 40 -14.87 -5.52 22.32
N ALA A 41 -14.08 -4.88 21.45
CA ALA A 41 -13.85 -3.44 21.50
C ALA A 41 -15.16 -2.67 21.34
N ASN A 42 -15.34 -1.64 22.17
CA ASN A 42 -16.52 -0.78 22.09
C ASN A 42 -16.37 0.30 21.01
N GLN A 43 -15.13 0.63 20.65
CA GLN A 43 -14.77 1.59 19.61
C GLN A 43 -13.76 0.98 18.65
N TYR A 44 -13.80 1.40 17.38
CA TYR A 44 -12.92 0.86 16.34
C TYR A 44 -11.43 1.08 16.63
N ILE A 45 -11.09 2.16 17.36
CA ILE A 45 -9.72 2.47 17.76
C ILE A 45 -9.13 1.41 18.70
N ASP A 46 -9.97 0.73 19.48
CA ASP A 46 -9.56 -0.27 20.47
C ASP A 46 -9.55 -1.69 19.89
N MET A 47 -9.91 -1.84 18.61
CA MET A 47 -9.88 -3.14 17.92
C MET A 47 -8.45 -3.63 17.71
N ILE A 48 -7.49 -2.71 17.58
CA ILE A 48 -6.07 -3.03 17.41
C ILE A 48 -5.30 -2.40 18.56
N ASP A 49 -4.62 -3.23 19.34
CA ASP A 49 -3.67 -2.76 20.35
C ASP A 49 -2.36 -2.34 19.67
N TRP A 50 -2.28 -1.06 19.29
CA TRP A 50 -1.11 -0.48 18.60
C TRP A 50 0.18 -0.55 19.41
N PHE A 51 0.10 -0.62 20.75
CA PHE A 51 1.29 -0.73 21.61
C PHE A 51 1.86 -2.15 21.64
N LYS A 52 1.03 -3.16 21.33
CA LYS A 52 1.45 -4.56 21.26
C LYS A 52 1.61 -5.09 19.84
N CYS A 53 1.25 -4.29 18.84
CA CYS A 53 1.39 -4.63 17.43
C CYS A 53 2.77 -4.22 16.94
N ASP A 54 3.58 -5.16 16.46
CA ASP A 54 4.83 -4.86 15.77
C ASP A 54 4.52 -4.26 14.39
N VAL A 55 4.48 -2.93 14.32
CA VAL A 55 4.26 -2.18 13.07
C VAL A 55 5.60 -1.97 12.38
N THR A 56 5.82 -2.61 11.23
CA THR A 56 7.00 -2.38 10.41
C THR A 56 6.84 -1.13 9.55
N GLU A 57 7.76 -0.18 9.64
CA GLU A 57 7.75 1.04 8.81
C GLU A 57 7.77 0.70 7.33
N PRO A 58 6.93 1.30 6.47
CA PRO A 58 6.93 1.06 5.02
C PRO A 58 8.33 1.14 4.39
N PRO A 59 8.63 0.38 3.32
CA PRO A 59 9.96 0.40 2.69
C PRO A 59 10.39 1.80 2.22
N LEU A 60 9.41 2.66 1.90
CA LEU A 60 9.64 4.04 1.49
C LEU A 60 10.16 4.95 2.62
N THR A 61 9.92 4.56 3.86
CA THR A 61 10.29 5.34 5.07
C THR A 61 11.27 4.59 5.96
N ASP A 62 11.57 3.33 5.65
CA ASP A 62 12.47 2.47 6.41
C ASP A 62 13.89 3.04 6.35
N ARG A 63 14.33 3.58 7.48
CA ARG A 63 15.63 4.26 7.61
C ARG A 63 16.82 3.31 7.50
N ASN A 64 16.59 2.00 7.61
CA ASN A 64 17.64 0.98 7.52
C ASN A 64 17.87 0.50 6.08
N GLN A 65 17.07 0.98 5.14
CA GLN A 65 17.15 0.62 3.73
C GLN A 65 18.17 1.51 3.00
N GLU A 66 19.45 1.47 3.40
CA GLU A 66 20.52 2.32 2.83
C GLU A 66 20.78 2.08 1.33
N ASN A 67 20.18 1.04 0.72
CA ASN A 67 20.49 0.61 -0.65
C ASN A 67 19.25 0.36 -1.55
N GLN A 68 18.04 0.76 -1.14
CA GLN A 68 16.98 0.92 -2.13
C GLN A 68 17.01 2.39 -2.54
N SER A 69 17.54 2.66 -3.72
CA SER A 69 17.30 3.95 -4.36
C SER A 69 15.79 4.11 -4.47
N LEU A 70 15.23 4.87 -3.54
CA LEU A 70 13.90 5.42 -3.71
C LEU A 70 13.93 6.08 -5.10
N PRO A 71 12.96 5.81 -6.00
CA PRO A 71 12.81 6.71 -7.13
C PRO A 71 12.73 8.11 -6.51
N PRO A 72 13.47 9.10 -7.03
CA PRO A 72 13.42 10.43 -6.49
C PRO A 72 11.95 10.76 -6.30
N LEU A 73 11.56 11.09 -5.07
CA LEU A 73 10.32 11.84 -4.88
C LEU A 73 10.60 13.14 -5.60
N HIS A 74 10.37 13.14 -6.92
CA HIS A 74 10.35 14.34 -7.71
C HIS A 74 9.34 15.17 -6.97
N ARG A 75 9.85 16.18 -6.26
CA ARG A 75 9.12 17.13 -5.45
C ARG A 75 7.86 17.42 -6.25
N ILE A 76 6.76 16.77 -5.88
CA ILE A 76 5.51 16.92 -6.61
C ILE A 76 5.25 18.40 -6.38
N SER A 77 5.39 19.21 -7.44
CA SER A 77 5.11 20.63 -7.34
C SER A 77 3.73 20.71 -6.70
N LYS A 78 3.53 21.66 -5.80
CA LYS A 78 2.19 21.88 -5.22
C LYS A 78 1.12 22.01 -6.33
N ASP A 79 1.55 22.35 -7.54
CA ASP A 79 0.75 22.48 -8.75
C ASP A 79 0.33 21.15 -9.41
N THR A 80 1.00 20.02 -9.14
CA THR A 80 0.66 18.71 -9.73
C THR A 80 -0.17 17.81 -8.82
N MET A 81 -0.34 18.17 -7.54
CA MET A 81 -1.25 17.47 -6.64
C MET A 81 -2.67 17.98 -6.83
N LYS A 82 -3.36 17.53 -7.89
CA LYS A 82 -4.82 17.62 -7.94
C LYS A 82 -5.39 16.64 -6.92
N VAL A 83 -5.55 17.09 -5.69
CA VAL A 83 -6.40 16.40 -4.71
C VAL A 83 -7.82 16.49 -5.26
N VAL A 84 -8.27 15.40 -5.89
CA VAL A 84 -9.67 15.29 -6.28
C VAL A 84 -10.45 15.11 -4.98
N ALA A 85 -11.15 16.17 -4.58
CA ALA A 85 -12.14 16.07 -3.52
C ALA A 85 -13.24 15.12 -4.00
N PHE A 86 -13.26 13.90 -3.45
CA PHE A 86 -14.43 13.05 -3.56
C PHE A 86 -15.56 13.79 -2.86
N HIS A 87 -16.54 14.22 -3.63
CA HIS A 87 -17.75 14.80 -3.06
C HIS A 87 -18.45 13.65 -2.34
N CYS A 88 -18.27 13.57 -1.02
CA CYS A 88 -19.16 12.78 -0.19
C CYS A 88 -20.54 13.40 -0.38
N GLN A 89 -21.36 12.76 -1.20
CA GLN A 89 -22.78 13.09 -1.26
C GLN A 89 -23.32 12.82 0.16
N PRO A 90 -23.94 13.80 0.83
CA PRO A 90 -24.65 13.50 2.05
C PRO A 90 -25.76 12.51 1.70
N ASN A 91 -25.78 11.37 2.38
CA ASN A 91 -26.88 10.43 2.28
C ASN A 91 -28.15 11.16 2.75
N GLU A 92 -29.18 11.23 1.90
CA GLU A 92 -30.56 11.54 2.31
C GLU A 92 -31.13 10.43 3.20
#